data_AF-A0A7X3ILD8-F1
#
_entry.id   AF-A0A7X3ILD8-F1
#
_cell.length_a   1.000
_cell.length_b   1.000
_cell.length_c   1.000
_cell.angle_alpha   90.00
_cell.angle_beta   90.00
_cell.angle_gamma   90.00
#
_symmetry.space_group_name_H-M   'P 1'
#
loop_
_entity.id
_entity.type
_entity.pdbx_description
1 polymer ?
#
loop_
_entity_poly.entity_id
_entity_poly.type
_entity_poly.pdbx_seq_one_letter_code
_entity_poly.pdbx_strand_id
1 'polypeptide(L)'
;MNGAEPFAATGETASMDFYHIATDKTLNRFTKEWKTNLYGSFSYDPNTYVVNTVTGPTVNLAYASWGLNFSPYLNQVSARNSKSGFKATFTGSYQMACTAIIDFGISYTLDFGNYTDSFDAYASGLQN
;
A
#
# COMPACT_ATOMS: atom_id res chain seq x y z
N MET A 1 9.19 -23.67 -38.61
CA MET A 1 9.23 -22.51 -37.69
C MET A 1 7.80 -22.29 -37.23
N ASN A 2 7.42 -22.78 -36.05
CA ASN A 2 6.08 -22.55 -35.51
C ASN A 2 6.09 -21.20 -34.79
N GLY A 3 5.41 -20.21 -35.36
CA GLY A 3 5.08 -18.99 -34.67
C GLY A 3 4.06 -19.31 -33.59
N ALA A 4 4.50 -19.35 -32.33
CA ALA A 4 3.59 -19.25 -31.21
C ALA A 4 3.07 -17.81 -31.20
N GLU A 5 1.79 -17.62 -31.48
CA GLU A 5 1.14 -16.34 -31.23
C GLU A 5 1.28 -16.00 -29.75
N PRO A 6 1.52 -14.73 -29.39
CA PRO A 6 1.58 -14.35 -27.99
C PRO A 6 0.22 -14.62 -27.36
N PHE A 7 0.17 -15.54 -26.39
CA PHE A 7 -1.04 -15.76 -25.60
C PHE A 7 -1.46 -14.43 -24.95
N ALA A 8 -2.73 -14.07 -25.12
CA ALA A 8 -3.28 -12.86 -24.52
C ALA A 8 -3.25 -13.00 -22.99
N ALA A 9 -2.42 -12.20 -22.32
CA ALA A 9 -2.37 -12.16 -20.87
C ALA A 9 -3.63 -11.50 -20.31
N THR A 10 -4.21 -12.08 -19.25
CA THR A 10 -5.31 -11.44 -18.52
C THR A 10 -4.73 -10.55 -17.43
N GLY A 11 -5.17 -9.29 -17.34
CA GLY A 11 -4.74 -8.33 -16.33
C GLY A 11 -5.78 -8.14 -15.22
N GLU A 12 -5.33 -8.09 -13.98
CA GLU A 12 -6.14 -7.83 -12.79
C GLU A 12 -5.52 -6.73 -11.92
N THR A 13 -6.37 -5.99 -11.22
CA THR A 13 -5.96 -5.04 -10.18
C THR A 13 -6.29 -5.65 -8.83
N ALA A 14 -5.35 -5.54 -7.89
CA ALA A 14 -5.54 -5.97 -6.52
C ALA A 14 -5.29 -4.80 -5.57
N SER A 15 -6.03 -4.79 -4.47
CA SER A 15 -5.99 -3.73 -3.48
C SER A 15 -6.28 -4.29 -2.10
N MET A 16 -5.62 -3.76 -1.07
CA MET A 16 -5.87 -4.11 0.32
C MET A 16 -5.70 -2.89 1.23
N ASP A 17 -6.63 -2.76 2.18
CA ASP A 17 -6.55 -1.76 3.24
C ASP A 17 -5.83 -2.31 4.46
N PHE A 18 -4.97 -1.51 5.07
CA PHE A 18 -4.24 -1.83 6.29
C PHE A 18 -4.60 -0.80 7.36
N TYR A 19 -5.04 -1.27 8.53
CA TYR A 19 -5.37 -0.43 9.68
C TYR A 19 -4.18 -0.34 10.62
N HIS A 20 -3.90 0.87 11.10
CA HIS A 20 -2.82 1.16 12.02
C HIS A 20 -3.29 2.09 13.14
N ILE A 21 -2.65 1.97 14.29
CA ILE A 21 -2.81 2.87 15.44
C ILE A 21 -1.45 3.07 16.11
N ALA A 22 -1.10 4.31 16.43
CA ALA A 22 0.13 4.61 17.14
C ALA A 22 0.05 5.93 17.90
N THR A 23 0.93 6.05 18.89
CA THR A 23 1.21 7.31 19.60
C THR A 23 2.40 7.98 18.95
N ASP A 24 2.32 9.30 18.78
CA ASP A 24 3.42 10.08 18.23
C ASP A 24 4.70 9.95 19.07
N LYS A 25 5.86 9.85 18.42
CA LYS A 25 7.17 9.73 19.08
C LYS A 25 7.79 11.08 19.43
N THR A 26 7.29 12.17 18.84
CA THR A 26 7.83 13.51 19.01
C THR A 26 7.52 14.09 20.40
N LEU A 27 6.26 14.00 20.81
CA LEU A 27 5.71 14.56 22.05
C LEU A 27 5.11 13.48 22.97
N ASN A 28 4.89 12.26 22.46
CA ASN A 28 4.32 11.13 23.20
C ASN A 28 2.97 11.45 23.85
N ARG A 29 2.08 12.11 23.10
CA ARG A 29 0.83 12.67 23.62
C ARG A 29 -0.40 12.29 22.81
N PHE A 30 -0.25 12.09 21.50
CA PHE A 30 -1.35 11.93 20.56
C PHE A 30 -1.34 10.51 20.00
N THR A 31 -2.30 9.70 20.44
CA THR A 31 -2.62 8.43 19.79
C THR A 31 -3.61 8.66 18.66
N LYS A 32 -3.28 8.17 17.47
CA LYS A 32 -4.09 8.32 16.27
C LYS A 32 -4.17 7.01 15.49
N GLU A 33 -5.25 6.83 14.76
CA GLU A 33 -5.52 5.69 13.90
C GLU A 33 -5.65 6.11 12.43
N TRP A 34 -5.19 5.28 11.52
CA TRP A 34 -5.31 5.53 10.09
C TRP A 34 -5.46 4.24 9.31
N LYS A 35 -5.88 4.37 8.05
CA LYS A 35 -5.81 3.29 7.08
C LYS A 35 -5.00 3.71 5.87
N THR A 36 -4.16 2.81 5.41
CA THR A 36 -3.50 2.90 4.11
C THR A 36 -4.17 1.94 3.14
N ASN A 37 -4.20 2.32 1.87
CA ASN A 37 -4.61 1.45 0.78
C ASN A 37 -3.37 1.16 -0.07
N LEU A 38 -3.02 -0.12 -0.18
CA LEU A 38 -1.95 -0.61 -1.05
C LEU A 38 -2.60 -1.30 -2.25
N TYR A 39 -2.26 -0.86 -3.46
CA TYR A 39 -2.82 -1.44 -4.67
C TYR A 39 -1.78 -1.52 -5.78
N GLY A 40 -2.04 -2.42 -6.73
CA GLY A 40 -1.22 -2.62 -7.91
C GLY A 40 -1.94 -3.54 -8.90
N SER A 41 -1.26 -3.85 -10.00
CA SER A 41 -1.83 -4.70 -11.05
C SER A 41 -0.87 -5.83 -11.39
N PHE A 42 -1.42 -6.95 -11.81
CA PHE A 42 -0.66 -8.09 -12.29
C PHE A 42 -1.33 -8.69 -13.51
N SER A 43 -0.56 -9.41 -14.33
CA SER A 43 -1.12 -10.22 -15.42
C SER A 43 -0.69 -11.66 -15.30
N TYR A 44 -1.50 -12.57 -15.83
CA TYR A 44 -1.25 -14.00 -15.79
C TYR A 44 -1.65 -14.69 -17.10
N ASP A 45 -1.12 -15.89 -17.30
CA ASP A 45 -1.53 -16.79 -18.37
C ASP A 45 -2.88 -17.44 -18.01
N PRO A 46 -3.96 -17.28 -18.80
CA PRO A 46 -5.28 -17.76 -18.43
C PRO A 46 -5.41 -19.30 -18.39
N ASN A 47 -4.50 -20.05 -19.02
CA ASN A 47 -4.53 -21.51 -19.01
C ASN A 47 -3.78 -22.09 -17.81
N THR A 48 -2.68 -21.45 -17.42
CA THR A 48 -1.81 -21.94 -16.33
C THR A 48 -1.93 -21.14 -15.04
N TYR A 49 -2.55 -19.97 -15.08
CA TYR A 49 -2.64 -18.98 -14.00
C TYR A 49 -1.29 -18.45 -13.48
N VAL A 50 -0.19 -18.74 -14.17
CA VAL A 50 1.14 -18.25 -13.80
C VAL A 50 1.22 -16.75 -14.04
N VAL A 51 1.70 -16.00 -13.06
CA VAL A 51 1.85 -14.55 -13.11
C VAL A 51 3.00 -14.18 -14.07
N ASN A 52 2.65 -13.44 -15.11
CA ASN A 52 3.56 -13.00 -16.16
C ASN A 52 4.17 -11.63 -15.83
N THR A 53 3.40 -10.69 -15.32
CA THR A 53 3.89 -9.36 -14.95
C THR A 53 3.25 -8.87 -13.66
N VAL A 54 3.98 -8.02 -12.93
CA VAL A 54 3.44 -7.25 -11.80
C VAL A 54 3.90 -5.81 -11.95
N THR A 55 2.97 -4.87 -11.84
CA THR A 55 3.17 -3.45 -12.09
C THR A 55 2.62 -2.64 -10.92
N GLY A 56 3.38 -1.64 -10.50
CA GLY A 56 3.10 -0.96 -9.24
C GLY A 56 3.38 -1.88 -8.05
N PRO A 57 3.62 -1.31 -6.89
CA PRO A 57 2.45 -0.86 -6.12
C PRO A 57 2.46 0.64 -5.86
N THR A 58 1.32 1.16 -5.42
CA THR A 58 1.20 2.48 -4.80
C THR A 58 0.56 2.31 -3.43
N VAL A 59 1.07 3.04 -2.44
CA VAL A 59 0.47 3.15 -1.11
C VAL A 59 -0.06 4.56 -0.91
N ASN A 60 -1.33 4.66 -0.55
CA ASN A 60 -2.00 5.94 -0.28
C ASN A 60 -2.60 5.94 1.11
N LEU A 61 -2.69 7.13 1.72
CA LEU A 61 -3.46 7.33 2.93
C LEU A 61 -4.94 7.31 2.58
N ALA A 62 -5.64 6.22 2.93
CA ALA A 62 -7.05 6.03 2.61
C ALA A 62 -7.97 6.71 3.63
N TYR A 63 -7.54 6.74 4.89
CA TYR A 63 -8.32 7.30 5.98
C TYR A 63 -7.40 7.81 7.09
N ALA A 64 -7.62 9.04 7.55
CA ALA A 64 -6.99 9.58 8.76
C ALA A 64 -7.83 10.75 9.32
N SER A 65 -8.89 10.44 10.07
CA SER A 65 -9.79 11.45 10.66
C SER A 65 -9.23 12.00 11.97
N TRP A 66 -8.16 12.79 11.91
CA TRP A 66 -7.41 13.21 13.11
C TRP A 66 -7.89 14.53 13.74
N GLY A 67 -8.85 15.21 13.09
CA GLY A 67 -9.35 16.53 13.46
C GLY A 67 -8.62 17.68 12.74
N LEU A 68 -9.24 18.86 12.73
CA LEU A 68 -8.79 20.01 11.90
C LEU A 68 -7.38 20.53 12.22
N ASN A 69 -6.88 20.29 13.43
CA ASN A 69 -5.55 20.72 13.84
C ASN A 69 -4.44 19.77 13.40
N PHE A 70 -4.78 18.65 12.75
CA PHE A 70 -3.85 17.62 12.34
C PHE A 70 -3.93 17.43 10.83
N SER A 71 -2.80 17.60 10.15
CA SER A 71 -2.64 17.35 8.71
C SER A 71 -1.75 16.12 8.51
N PRO A 72 -2.32 14.90 8.49
CA PRO A 72 -1.57 13.66 8.31
C PRO A 72 -1.07 13.49 6.88
N TYR A 73 0.09 12.87 6.71
CA TYR A 73 0.67 12.53 5.41
C TYR A 73 1.61 11.34 5.50
N LEU A 74 1.81 10.66 4.36
CA LEU A 74 2.85 9.64 4.21
C LEU A 74 4.14 10.31 3.73
N ASN A 75 5.25 10.03 4.39
CA ASN A 75 6.58 10.47 4.01
C ASN A 75 7.46 9.28 3.63
N GLN A 76 8.54 9.52 2.90
CA GLN A 76 9.52 8.50 2.50
C GLN A 76 8.86 7.27 1.86
N VAL A 77 7.83 7.50 1.05
CA VAL A 77 7.03 6.44 0.45
C VAL A 77 7.87 5.66 -0.56
N SER A 78 7.91 4.35 -0.39
CA SER A 78 8.52 3.42 -1.34
C SER A 78 7.60 2.22 -1.54
N ALA A 79 7.61 1.67 -2.73
CA ALA A 79 6.78 0.53 -3.07
C ALA A 79 7.57 -0.43 -3.96
N ARG A 80 7.37 -1.73 -3.74
CA ARG A 80 8.01 -2.79 -4.49
C ARG A 80 7.04 -3.93 -4.74
N ASN A 81 7.27 -4.65 -5.80
CA ASN A 81 6.51 -5.85 -6.12
C ASN A 81 7.43 -7.03 -6.37
N SER A 82 6.85 -8.22 -6.29
CA SER A 82 7.49 -9.45 -6.76
C SER A 82 6.44 -10.41 -7.27
N LYS A 83 6.89 -11.47 -7.94
CA LYS A 83 6.03 -12.55 -8.39
C LYS A 83 6.72 -13.89 -8.24
N SER A 84 5.93 -14.93 -8.00
CA SER A 84 6.40 -16.31 -7.96
C SER A 84 5.26 -17.26 -8.30
N GLY A 85 5.37 -17.99 -9.41
CA GLY A 85 4.32 -18.91 -9.86
C GLY A 85 2.98 -18.19 -10.03
N PHE A 86 1.98 -18.60 -9.25
CA PHE A 86 0.60 -18.06 -9.27
C PHE A 86 0.41 -16.79 -8.43
N LYS A 87 1.48 -16.29 -7.81
CA LYS A 87 1.43 -15.26 -6.77
C LYS A 87 2.05 -13.96 -7.23
N ALA A 88 1.30 -12.87 -7.07
CA ALA A 88 1.81 -11.50 -7.12
C ALA A 88 1.88 -10.93 -5.71
N THR A 89 3.02 -10.38 -5.31
CA THR A 89 3.19 -9.77 -3.98
C THR A 89 3.38 -8.27 -4.14
N PHE A 90 2.60 -7.49 -3.39
CA PHE A 90 2.72 -6.04 -3.33
C PHE A 90 3.18 -5.63 -1.94
N THR A 91 4.19 -4.77 -1.85
CA THR A 91 4.72 -4.24 -0.59
C THR A 91 4.89 -2.73 -0.68
N GLY A 92 4.32 -2.00 0.28
CA GLY A 92 4.50 -0.56 0.46
C GLY A 92 5.16 -0.26 1.80
N SER A 93 6.16 0.63 1.80
CA SER A 93 6.83 1.11 3.02
C SER A 93 6.76 2.62 3.07
N TYR A 94 6.49 3.17 4.25
CA TYR A 94 6.34 4.61 4.46
C TYR A 94 6.60 4.99 5.91
N GLN A 95 6.86 6.28 6.13
CA GLN A 95 6.80 6.91 7.43
C GLN A 95 5.43 7.60 7.57
N MET A 96 4.71 7.33 8.66
CA MET A 96 3.49 8.08 8.97
C MET A 96 3.86 9.33 9.77
N ALA A 97 3.45 10.50 9.29
CA ALA A 97 3.73 11.77 9.93
C ALA A 97 2.51 12.71 9.88
N CYS A 98 2.56 13.78 10.65
CA CYS A 98 1.54 14.80 10.65
C CYS A 98 2.11 16.17 11.02
N THR A 99 1.66 17.20 10.31
CA THR A 99 1.82 18.58 10.77
C THR A 99 0.64 18.92 11.67
N ALA A 100 0.90 19.18 12.95
CA ALA A 100 -0.11 19.54 13.92
C ALA A 100 0.05 21.01 14.34
N ILE A 101 -1.06 21.76 14.44
CA ILE A 101 -1.09 23.11 15.01
C ILE A 101 -1.63 22.98 16.44
N ILE A 102 -0.75 23.14 17.43
CA ILE A 102 -1.07 22.98 18.85
C ILE A 102 -0.53 24.19 19.65
N ASP A 103 -1.02 24.37 20.88
CA ASP A 103 -0.57 25.40 21.82
C ASP A 103 -0.46 26.81 21.20
N PHE A 104 -1.60 27.50 21.07
CA PHE A 104 -1.68 28.89 20.57
C PHE A 104 -1.16 29.10 19.14
N GLY A 105 -1.21 28.06 18.31
CA GLY A 105 -0.90 28.18 16.88
C GLY A 105 0.52 27.73 16.48
N ILE A 106 1.27 27.14 17.40
CA ILE A 106 2.61 26.62 17.11
C ILE A 106 2.47 25.31 16.31
N SER A 107 3.22 25.21 15.22
CA SER A 107 3.24 24.02 14.37
C SER A 107 4.31 23.02 14.81
N TYR A 108 3.93 21.75 14.92
CA TYR A 108 4.82 20.63 15.24
C TYR A 108 4.71 19.55 14.17
N THR A 109 5.85 18.94 13.82
CA THR A 109 5.87 17.70 13.04
C THR A 109 5.86 16.51 13.99
N LEU A 110 4.76 15.77 13.97
CA LEU A 110 4.55 14.56 14.76
C LEU A 110 4.93 13.34 13.92
N ASP A 111 5.86 12.53 14.43
CA ASP A 111 6.28 11.27 13.83
C ASP A 111 5.53 10.09 14.47
N PHE A 112 4.81 9.31 13.66
CA PHE A 112 4.10 8.11 14.11
C PHE A 112 4.88 6.83 13.80
N GLY A 113 6.05 6.93 13.14
CA GLY A 113 6.95 5.82 12.87
C GLY A 113 6.89 5.27 11.45
N ASN A 114 7.63 4.18 11.23
CA ASN A 114 7.79 3.54 9.93
C ASN A 114 6.96 2.27 9.86
N TYR A 115 6.30 2.07 8.72
CA TYR A 115 5.37 0.97 8.46
C TYR A 115 5.73 0.27 7.17
N THR A 116 5.39 -1.02 7.09
CA THR A 116 5.47 -1.82 5.88
C THR A 116 4.23 -2.68 5.77
N ASP A 117 3.43 -2.40 4.74
CA ASP A 117 2.21 -3.10 4.41
C ASP A 117 2.49 -4.03 3.24
N SER A 118 1.97 -5.25 3.28
CA SER A 118 2.17 -6.22 2.20
C SER A 118 1.00 -7.18 2.10
N PHE A 119 0.63 -7.53 0.87
CA PHE A 119 -0.32 -8.61 0.62
C PHE A 119 0.04 -9.38 -0.65
N ASP A 120 -0.49 -10.60 -0.72
CA ASP A 120 -0.41 -11.48 -1.88
C ASP A 120 -1.72 -11.46 -2.64
N ALA A 121 -1.65 -11.38 -3.96
CA ALA A 121 -2.76 -11.50 -4.89
C ALA A 121 -2.58 -12.73 -5.79
N TYR A 122 -3.70 -13.30 -6.21
CA TYR A 122 -3.78 -14.47 -7.07
C TYR A 122 -4.85 -14.20 -8.12
N ALA A 123 -4.71 -14.81 -9.30
CA ALA A 123 -5.73 -14.74 -10.34
C ALA A 123 -7.10 -15.12 -9.78
N SER A 124 -8.12 -14.32 -10.07
CA SER A 124 -9.50 -14.54 -9.61
C SER A 124 -10.03 -15.94 -9.95
N GLY A 125 -9.66 -16.48 -11.11
CA GLY A 125 -10.02 -17.83 -11.54
C GLY A 125 -9.48 -18.98 -10.67
N LEU A 126 -8.49 -18.73 -9.80
CA LEU A 126 -7.96 -19.70 -8.84
C LEU A 126 -8.66 -19.67 -7.47
N GLN A 127 -9.53 -18.68 -7.21
CA GLN A 127 -10.09 -18.43 -5.87
C GLN A 127 -11.43 -19.15 -5.60
N ASN A 128 -11.79 -20.14 -6.42
CA ASN A 128 -13.02 -20.95 -6.25
C ASN A 128 -12.81 -22.17 -5.33
#